data_AF-A0A3A0APS5-F1
#
_entry.id   AF-A0A3A0APS5-F1
#
_cell.length_a   1.000
_cell.length_b   1.000
_cell.length_c   1.000
_cell.angle_alpha   90.00
_cell.angle_beta   90.00
_cell.angle_gamma   90.00
#
_symmetry.space_group_name_H-M   'P 1'
#
loop_
_entity.id
_entity.type
_entity.pdbx_description
1 polymer ?
#
loop_
_entity_poly.entity_id
_entity_poly.type
_entity_poly.pdbx_seq_one_letter_code
_entity_poly.pdbx_strand_id
1 'polypeptide(L)'
;MGNLPASASVDRFVVEAACWLHDCVYLPKGQGVAGEAAQRSAGHAAAYLEELGVDTHLVRAVHDAVLTHSFSGGLKPATIEAAIVQDADRLDALGAIGIARLWVTMVSMGGAMYHRDDPAGSSRDLDDRSWALDHIERKLFRLPTLMNTEAGRAEAERRAAFLRAYLDKFLREIGARQED
;
A
#
# COMPACT_ATOMS: atom_id res chain seq x y z
N MET A 1 2.55 5.21 -20.83
CA MET A 1 1.82 4.09 -20.22
C MET A 1 2.41 2.83 -20.82
N GLY A 2 3.31 2.15 -20.11
CA GLY A 2 3.89 0.90 -20.60
C GLY A 2 2.90 -0.21 -20.33
N ASN A 3 2.25 -0.72 -21.37
CA ASN A 3 1.43 -1.93 -21.23
C ASN A 3 2.36 -3.09 -20.90
N LEU A 4 2.24 -3.65 -19.70
CA LEU A 4 2.82 -4.95 -19.37
C LEU A 4 2.12 -5.99 -20.28
N PRO A 5 2.87 -6.89 -20.94
CA PRO A 5 2.30 -7.80 -21.93
C PRO A 5 1.30 -8.76 -21.26
N ALA A 6 0.07 -8.80 -21.79
CA ALA A 6 -1.05 -9.58 -21.29
C ALA A 6 -0.93 -11.11 -21.48
N SER A 7 0.27 -11.64 -21.74
CA SER A 7 0.46 -13.07 -22.06
C SER A 7 1.80 -13.67 -21.65
N ALA A 8 2.57 -13.05 -20.75
CA ALA A 8 3.71 -13.72 -20.14
C ALA A 8 3.18 -14.69 -19.08
N SER A 9 3.64 -15.95 -19.10
CA SER A 9 3.41 -16.88 -18.00
C SER A 9 3.99 -16.27 -16.73
N VAL A 10 3.13 -15.93 -15.76
CA VAL A 10 3.54 -15.38 -14.47
C VAL A 10 4.27 -16.47 -13.70
N ASP A 11 5.49 -16.18 -13.24
CA ASP A 11 6.18 -17.08 -12.34
C ASP A 11 5.57 -17.00 -10.94
N ARG A 12 4.82 -18.06 -10.59
CA ARG A 12 4.11 -18.14 -9.31
C ARG A 12 5.06 -18.15 -8.11
N PHE A 13 6.24 -18.77 -8.24
CA PHE A 13 7.20 -18.82 -7.15
C PHE A 13 7.69 -17.42 -6.81
N VAL A 14 8.00 -16.60 -7.82
CA VAL A 14 8.45 -15.22 -7.60
C VAL A 14 7.39 -14.41 -6.85
N VAL A 15 6.12 -14.49 -7.28
CA VAL A 15 5.02 -13.77 -6.62
C VAL A 15 4.84 -14.23 -5.17
N GLU A 16 4.77 -15.54 -4.93
CA GLU A 16 4.53 -16.07 -3.59
C GLU A 16 5.68 -15.75 -2.64
N ALA A 17 6.93 -15.99 -3.04
CA ALA A 17 8.10 -15.69 -2.22
C ALA A 17 8.20 -14.19 -1.91
N ALA A 18 7.96 -13.32 -2.88
CA ALA A 18 7.96 -11.87 -2.66
C ALA A 18 6.83 -11.45 -1.70
N CYS A 19 5.62 -11.99 -1.84
CA CYS A 19 4.52 -11.71 -0.91
C CYS A 19 4.86 -12.11 0.54
N TRP A 20 5.58 -13.21 0.75
CA TRP A 20 6.01 -13.60 2.11
C TRP A 20 7.12 -12.71 2.68
N LEU A 21 8.01 -12.21 1.82
CA LEU A 21 9.26 -11.58 2.25
C LEU A 21 9.25 -10.05 2.14
N HIS A 22 8.22 -9.43 1.54
CA HIS A 22 8.26 -8.01 1.18
C HIS A 22 8.46 -7.06 2.36
N ASP A 23 7.91 -7.40 3.52
CA ASP A 23 7.95 -6.61 4.76
C ASP A 23 8.73 -7.33 5.89
N CYS A 24 9.67 -8.22 5.54
CA CYS A 24 10.44 -8.99 6.53
C CYS A 24 11.37 -8.12 7.41
N VAL A 25 11.70 -6.91 6.97
CA VAL A 25 12.39 -5.90 7.79
C VAL A 25 11.43 -4.76 8.12
N TYR A 26 11.02 -4.70 9.38
CA TYR A 26 10.19 -3.62 9.89
C TYR A 26 11.03 -2.45 10.43
N LEU A 27 10.77 -1.25 9.92
CA LEU A 27 11.25 0.01 10.50
C LEU A 27 10.06 0.82 11.02
N PRO A 28 10.10 1.35 12.26
CA PRO A 28 9.03 2.18 12.79
C PRO A 28 8.69 3.36 11.88
N LYS A 29 7.39 3.65 11.68
CA LYS A 29 6.94 4.80 10.89
C LYS A 29 7.48 6.10 11.47
N GLY A 30 8.03 6.96 10.60
CA GLY A 30 8.65 8.22 10.99
C GLY A 30 10.13 8.12 11.37
N GLN A 31 10.71 6.91 11.37
CA GLN A 31 12.14 6.68 11.54
C GLN A 31 12.72 6.08 10.25
N GLY A 32 13.87 6.59 9.80
CA GLY A 32 14.55 6.15 8.58
C GLY A 32 14.16 6.90 7.31
N VAL A 33 14.77 6.51 6.20
CA VAL A 33 14.56 7.12 4.87
C VAL A 33 13.45 6.40 4.12
N ALA A 34 12.69 7.14 3.30
CA ALA A 34 11.63 6.56 2.47
C ALA A 34 12.17 5.42 1.60
N GLY A 35 11.55 4.23 1.66
CA GLY A 35 11.96 3.05 0.90
C GLY A 35 13.04 2.19 1.57
N GLU A 36 13.64 2.63 2.68
CA GLU A 36 14.73 1.90 3.35
C GLU A 36 14.32 0.51 3.84
N ALA A 37 13.10 0.37 4.40
CA ALA A 37 12.58 -0.93 4.85
C ALA A 37 12.44 -1.93 3.68
N ALA A 38 11.96 -1.46 2.53
CA ALA A 38 11.83 -2.29 1.33
C ALA A 38 13.20 -2.69 0.77
N GLN A 39 14.17 -1.76 0.76
CA GLN A 39 15.54 -2.05 0.33
C GLN A 39 16.22 -3.09 1.22
N ARG A 40 16.08 -2.96 2.55
CA ARG A 40 16.61 -3.95 3.49
C ARG A 40 15.90 -5.30 3.31
N SER A 41 14.58 -5.31 3.24
CA SER A 41 13.80 -6.53 3.02
C SER A 41 14.19 -7.24 1.72
N ALA A 42 14.45 -6.50 0.65
CA ALA A 42 14.92 -7.07 -0.62
C ALA A 42 16.28 -7.77 -0.46
N GLY A 43 17.23 -7.12 0.22
CA GLY A 43 18.53 -7.72 0.52
C GLY A 43 18.43 -8.98 1.40
N HIS A 44 17.58 -8.95 2.43
CA HIS A 44 17.33 -10.11 3.29
C HIS A 44 16.65 -11.26 2.53
N ALA A 45 15.67 -10.95 1.69
CA ALA A 45 14.98 -11.93 0.85
C ALA A 45 15.96 -12.62 -0.12
N ALA A 46 16.84 -11.85 -0.76
CA ALA A 46 17.84 -12.39 -1.67
C ALA A 46 18.80 -13.35 -0.95
N ALA A 47 19.39 -12.91 0.17
CA ALA A 47 20.31 -13.73 0.96
C ALA A 47 19.67 -15.02 1.47
N TYR A 48 18.42 -14.95 1.95
CA TYR A 48 17.68 -16.11 2.44
C TYR A 48 17.42 -17.14 1.33
N LEU A 49 17.01 -16.69 0.14
CA LEU A 49 16.74 -17.58 -0.99
C LEU A 49 18.03 -18.18 -1.57
N GLU A 50 19.13 -17.43 -1.58
CA GLU A 50 20.46 -17.93 -1.96
C GLU A 50 20.92 -19.05 -1.02
N GLU A 51 20.73 -18.90 0.29
CA GLU A 51 21.04 -19.93 1.29
C GLU A 51 20.23 -21.22 1.06
N LEU A 52 18.98 -21.10 0.61
CA LEU A 52 18.13 -22.23 0.23
C LEU A 52 18.50 -22.87 -1.12
N GLY A 53 19.50 -22.33 -1.83
CA GLY A 53 19.94 -22.85 -3.12
C GLY A 53 18.99 -22.54 -4.29
N VAL A 54 18.19 -21.48 -4.17
CA VAL A 54 17.27 -21.04 -5.24
C VAL A 54 18.07 -20.44 -6.40
N ASP A 55 17.62 -20.71 -7.63
CA ASP A 55 18.28 -20.21 -8.83
C ASP A 55 18.41 -18.68 -8.83
N THR A 56 19.59 -18.19 -9.21
CA THR A 56 19.95 -16.76 -9.17
C THR A 56 18.96 -15.86 -9.92
N HIS A 57 18.34 -16.35 -11.01
CA HIS A 57 17.37 -15.58 -11.77
C HIS A 57 16.05 -15.37 -10.98
N LEU A 58 15.60 -16.38 -10.23
CA LEU A 58 14.42 -16.27 -9.35
C LEU A 58 14.72 -15.40 -8.13
N VAL A 59 15.90 -15.55 -7.54
CA VAL A 59 16.37 -14.69 -6.43
C VAL A 59 16.30 -13.22 -6.83
N ARG A 60 16.84 -12.87 -8.01
CA ARG A 60 16.79 -11.50 -8.53
C ARG A 60 15.36 -11.01 -8.78
N ALA A 61 14.50 -11.85 -9.35
CA ALA A 61 13.12 -11.49 -9.59
C ALA A 61 12.34 -11.24 -8.27
N VAL A 62 12.56 -12.05 -7.23
CA VAL A 62 11.97 -11.84 -5.91
C VAL A 62 12.52 -10.57 -5.26
N HIS A 63 13.84 -10.36 -5.31
CA HIS A 63 14.48 -9.15 -4.81
C HIS A 63 13.84 -7.89 -5.41
N ASP A 64 13.67 -7.85 -6.74
CA ASP A 64 13.12 -6.67 -7.42
C ASP A 64 11.63 -6.45 -7.10
N ALA A 65 10.86 -7.53 -6.98
CA ALA A 65 9.47 -7.45 -6.52
C ALA A 65 9.37 -6.89 -5.10
N VAL A 66 10.21 -7.38 -4.18
CA VAL A 66 10.27 -6.88 -2.79
C VAL A 66 10.77 -5.43 -2.76
N LEU A 67 11.79 -5.07 -3.51
CA LEU A 67 12.33 -3.71 -3.51
C LEU A 67 11.28 -2.69 -3.95
N THR A 68 10.46 -3.06 -4.93
CA THR A 68 9.52 -2.13 -5.56
C THR A 68 8.15 -2.07 -4.90
N HIS A 69 7.77 -3.02 -4.03
CA HIS A 69 6.39 -3.08 -3.50
C HIS A 69 5.95 -1.79 -2.76
N SER A 70 6.84 -1.17 -1.97
CA SER A 70 6.41 -0.17 -0.99
C SER A 70 5.92 1.14 -1.63
N PHE A 71 4.81 1.68 -1.12
CA PHE A 71 4.30 3.00 -1.54
C PHE A 71 5.31 4.12 -1.29
N SER A 72 6.01 4.10 -0.15
CA SER A 72 6.97 5.14 0.23
C SER A 72 8.23 5.15 -0.64
N GLY A 73 8.63 4.00 -1.19
CA GLY A 73 9.76 3.94 -2.12
C GLY A 73 9.44 4.56 -3.49
N GLY A 74 8.17 4.62 -3.87
CA GLY A 74 7.73 5.26 -5.12
C GLY A 74 8.26 4.60 -6.39
N LEU A 75 8.81 3.38 -6.29
CA LEU A 75 9.38 2.65 -7.41
C LEU A 75 8.28 2.00 -8.25
N LYS A 76 8.51 1.95 -9.56
CA LYS A 76 7.61 1.26 -10.50
C LYS A 76 8.12 -0.15 -10.77
N PRO A 77 7.23 -1.16 -10.75
CA PRO A 77 7.59 -2.52 -11.07
C PRO A 77 7.95 -2.62 -12.57
N ALA A 78 8.99 -3.39 -12.88
CA ALA A 78 9.42 -3.65 -14.26
C ALA A 78 8.85 -4.97 -14.83
N THR A 79 8.40 -5.88 -13.96
CA THR A 79 7.85 -7.20 -14.32
C THR A 79 6.40 -7.34 -13.90
N ILE A 80 5.70 -8.31 -14.48
CA ILE A 80 4.31 -8.60 -14.11
C ILE A 80 4.21 -9.16 -12.69
N GLU A 81 5.19 -9.94 -12.24
CA GLU A 81 5.27 -10.48 -10.88
C GLU A 81 5.40 -9.36 -9.85
N ALA A 82 6.33 -8.42 -10.06
CA ALA A 82 6.50 -7.27 -9.19
C ALA A 82 5.26 -6.36 -9.18
N ALA A 83 4.59 -6.22 -10.34
CA ALA A 83 3.33 -5.48 -10.45
C ALA A 83 2.20 -6.13 -9.65
N ILE A 84 2.09 -7.46 -9.69
CA ILE A 84 1.10 -8.22 -8.91
C ILE A 84 1.37 -8.06 -7.41
N VAL A 85 2.62 -8.21 -6.97
CA VAL A 85 2.99 -8.08 -5.55
C VAL A 85 2.72 -6.66 -5.04
N GLN A 86 3.09 -5.64 -5.81
CA GLN A 86 2.83 -4.26 -5.46
C GLN A 86 1.33 -3.94 -5.40
N ASP A 87 0.52 -4.46 -6.34
CA ASP A 87 -0.93 -4.30 -6.30
C ASP A 87 -1.53 -5.00 -5.08
N ALA A 88 -1.09 -6.22 -4.77
CA ALA A 88 -1.56 -7.00 -3.62
C ALA A 88 -1.29 -6.29 -2.29
N ASP A 89 -0.07 -5.76 -2.07
CA ASP A 89 0.27 -4.98 -0.88
C ASP A 89 -0.63 -3.72 -0.76
N ARG A 90 -0.80 -2.98 -1.86
CA ARG A 90 -1.62 -1.76 -1.86
C ARG A 90 -3.10 -2.05 -1.62
N LEU A 91 -3.61 -3.18 -2.09
CA LEU A 91 -4.99 -3.60 -1.86
C LEU A 91 -5.28 -3.85 -0.37
N ASP A 92 -4.28 -4.25 0.42
CA ASP A 92 -4.43 -4.46 1.88
C ASP A 92 -4.62 -3.14 2.64
N ALA A 93 -4.18 -2.01 2.06
CA ALA A 93 -4.44 -0.67 2.60
C ALA A 93 -5.88 -0.18 2.32
N LEU A 94 -6.69 -0.93 1.58
CA LEU A 94 -8.07 -0.57 1.22
C LEU A 94 -9.10 -1.51 1.87
N GLY A 95 -10.37 -1.11 1.82
CA GLY A 95 -11.48 -1.92 2.32
C GLY A 95 -11.52 -2.00 3.85
N ALA A 96 -12.21 -3.01 4.39
CA ALA A 96 -12.41 -3.17 5.83
C ALA A 96 -11.10 -3.34 6.61
N ILE A 97 -10.17 -4.14 6.09
CA ILE A 97 -8.83 -4.32 6.69
C ILE A 97 -8.03 -3.02 6.62
N GLY A 98 -8.08 -2.32 5.48
CA GLY A 98 -7.44 -1.01 5.32
C GLY A 98 -7.90 0.01 6.36
N ILE A 99 -9.20 0.06 6.66
CA ILE A 99 -9.76 0.95 7.70
C ILE A 99 -9.24 0.55 9.09
N ALA A 100 -9.25 -0.74 9.44
CA ALA A 100 -8.72 -1.20 10.71
C ALA A 100 -7.22 -0.82 10.87
N ARG A 101 -6.42 -1.07 9.83
CA ARG A 101 -5.00 -0.72 9.77
C ARG A 101 -4.77 0.79 9.89
N LEU A 102 -5.59 1.61 9.24
CA LEU A 102 -5.53 3.07 9.32
C LEU A 102 -5.61 3.54 10.78
N TRP A 103 -6.62 3.08 11.52
CA TRP A 103 -6.83 3.48 12.90
C TRP A 103 -5.67 3.04 13.81
N VAL A 104 -5.27 1.77 13.73
CA VAL A 104 -4.16 1.24 14.54
C VAL A 104 -2.87 2.00 14.23
N THR A 105 -2.59 2.27 12.96
CA THR A 105 -1.38 2.98 12.54
C THR A 105 -1.41 4.42 13.05
N MET A 106 -2.52 5.14 12.90
CA MET A 106 -2.62 6.53 13.33
C MET A 106 -2.41 6.67 14.85
N VAL A 107 -3.03 5.79 15.64
CA VAL A 107 -2.83 5.76 17.09
C VAL A 107 -1.38 5.44 17.44
N SER A 108 -0.74 4.48 16.77
CA SER A 108 0.66 4.13 17.01
C SER A 108 1.64 5.27 16.71
N MET A 109 1.26 6.19 15.81
CA MET A 109 2.03 7.38 15.46
C MET A 109 1.72 8.59 16.37
N GLY A 110 0.81 8.45 17.34
CA GLY A 110 0.38 9.53 18.22
C GLY A 110 -0.53 10.56 17.55
N GLY A 111 -1.07 10.25 16.36
CA GLY A 111 -2.01 11.12 15.66
C GLY A 111 -3.45 10.97 16.13
N ALA A 112 -4.32 11.85 15.64
CA ALA A 112 -5.73 11.88 15.98
C ALA A 112 -6.59 11.31 14.84
N MET A 113 -7.85 11.00 15.14
CA MET A 113 -8.75 10.47 14.12
C MET A 113 -9.02 11.48 13.00
N TYR A 114 -9.22 12.74 13.35
CA TYR A 114 -9.51 13.84 12.42
C TYR A 114 -9.16 15.20 13.04
N HIS A 115 -9.07 16.22 12.19
CA HIS A 115 -8.89 17.60 12.65
C HIS A 115 -10.19 18.12 13.26
N ARG A 116 -10.14 18.68 14.47
CA ARG A 116 -11.33 19.07 15.25
C ARG A 116 -12.27 20.01 14.50
N ASP A 117 -11.72 21.06 13.89
CA ASP A 117 -12.53 22.13 13.29
C ASP A 117 -12.80 21.92 11.79
N ASP A 118 -12.09 20.99 11.15
CA ASP A 118 -12.26 20.66 9.73
C ASP A 118 -11.98 19.15 9.51
N PRO A 119 -12.90 18.27 9.96
CA PRO A 119 -12.72 16.82 9.86
C PRO A 119 -12.66 16.32 8.41
N ALA A 120 -13.32 17.02 7.49
CA ALA A 120 -13.32 16.70 6.06
C ALA A 120 -12.10 17.27 5.32
N GLY A 121 -11.31 18.15 5.97
CA GLY A 121 -10.12 18.76 5.38
C GLY A 121 -10.40 19.59 4.13
N SER A 122 -11.58 20.23 4.07
CA SER A 122 -12.04 20.94 2.87
C SER A 122 -11.48 22.37 2.75
N SER A 123 -10.95 22.92 3.84
CA SER A 123 -10.53 24.33 3.95
C SER A 123 -9.07 24.52 4.34
N ARG A 124 -8.29 23.44 4.37
CA ARG A 124 -6.88 23.43 4.79
C ARG A 124 -6.07 22.42 4.00
N ASP A 125 -4.75 22.55 4.08
CA ASP A 125 -3.85 21.48 3.65
C ASP A 125 -4.02 20.25 4.54
N LEU A 126 -4.02 19.08 3.90
CA LEU A 126 -4.16 17.79 4.58
C LEU A 126 -2.82 17.35 5.17
N ASP A 127 -2.83 16.94 6.44
CA ASP A 127 -1.70 16.34 7.15
C ASP A 127 -2.05 14.89 7.51
N ASP A 128 -1.59 13.99 6.65
CA ASP A 128 -1.80 12.55 6.77
C ASP A 128 -0.90 11.88 7.82
N ARG A 129 -0.08 12.65 8.55
CA ARG A 129 0.69 12.17 9.71
C ARG A 129 0.00 12.49 11.01
N SER A 130 -0.80 13.56 11.03
CA SER A 130 -1.50 14.04 12.23
C SER A 130 -2.95 13.56 12.29
N TRP A 131 -3.61 13.33 11.14
CA TRP A 131 -5.04 13.01 11.08
C TRP A 131 -5.35 11.81 10.17
N ALA A 132 -6.12 10.83 10.67
CA ALA A 132 -6.45 9.62 9.92
C ALA A 132 -7.33 9.89 8.69
N LEU A 133 -8.32 10.78 8.79
CA LEU A 133 -9.19 11.09 7.65
C LEU A 133 -8.43 11.76 6.51
N ASP A 134 -7.44 12.60 6.81
CA ASP A 134 -6.55 13.18 5.82
C ASP A 134 -5.74 12.12 5.06
N HIS A 135 -5.34 11.05 5.74
CA HIS A 135 -4.64 9.93 5.12
C HIS A 135 -5.51 9.20 4.08
N ILE A 136 -6.82 9.11 4.33
CA ILE A 136 -7.77 8.52 3.37
C ILE A 136 -7.73 9.32 2.06
N GLU A 137 -7.88 10.64 2.14
CA GLU A 137 -7.90 11.54 0.99
C GLU A 137 -6.54 11.62 0.28
N ARG A 138 -5.46 11.84 1.04
CA ARG A 138 -4.10 12.03 0.51
C ARG A 138 -3.53 10.80 -0.16
N LYS A 139 -3.91 9.61 0.30
CA LYS A 139 -3.29 8.35 -0.09
C LYS A 139 -4.31 7.32 -0.56
N LEU A 140 -5.23 6.89 0.31
CA LEU A 140 -6.03 5.69 0.04
C LEU A 140 -6.92 5.85 -1.21
N PHE A 141 -7.56 7.01 -1.40
CA PHE A 141 -8.36 7.25 -2.61
C PHE A 141 -7.56 7.37 -3.91
N ARG A 142 -6.23 7.54 -3.84
CA ARG A 142 -5.37 7.54 -5.02
C ARG A 142 -4.96 6.14 -5.45
N LEU A 143 -4.99 5.17 -4.53
CA LEU A 143 -4.50 3.81 -4.78
C LEU A 143 -5.11 3.14 -6.02
N PRO A 144 -6.43 3.25 -6.32
CA PRO A 144 -6.98 2.66 -7.55
C PRO A 144 -6.28 3.13 -8.83
N THR A 145 -5.90 4.41 -8.90
CA THR A 145 -5.22 4.98 -10.08
C THR A 145 -3.75 4.58 -10.18
N LEU A 146 -3.18 4.05 -9.08
CA LEU A 146 -1.78 3.63 -8.99
C LEU A 146 -1.62 2.12 -9.20
N MET A 147 -2.71 1.35 -9.29
CA MET A 147 -2.66 -0.08 -9.58
C MET A 147 -2.04 -0.34 -10.96
N ASN A 148 -1.27 -1.41 -11.05
CA ASN A 148 -0.52 -1.79 -12.24
C ASN A 148 -1.32 -2.74 -13.15
N THR A 149 -2.15 -3.59 -12.55
CA THR A 149 -2.94 -4.61 -13.26
C THR A 149 -4.41 -4.19 -13.36
N GLU A 150 -5.11 -4.67 -14.40
CA GLU A 150 -6.54 -4.41 -14.56
C GLU A 150 -7.36 -5.02 -13.41
N ALA A 151 -7.04 -6.25 -13.02
CA ALA A 151 -7.68 -6.92 -11.89
C ALA A 151 -7.43 -6.18 -10.56
N GLY A 152 -6.18 -5.77 -10.31
CA GLY A 152 -5.82 -4.98 -9.13
C GLY A 152 -6.58 -3.66 -9.08
N ARG A 153 -6.69 -2.95 -10.22
CA ARG A 153 -7.47 -1.71 -10.33
C ARG A 153 -8.97 -1.94 -10.07
N ALA A 154 -9.56 -2.97 -10.67
CA ALA A 154 -10.99 -3.28 -10.47
C ALA A 154 -11.31 -3.59 -9.00
N GLU A 155 -10.46 -4.38 -8.34
CA GLU A 155 -10.62 -4.69 -6.92
C GLU A 155 -10.36 -3.47 -6.03
N ALA A 156 -9.38 -2.63 -6.38
CA ALA A 156 -9.09 -1.40 -5.65
C ALA A 156 -10.26 -0.41 -5.72
N GLU A 157 -10.90 -0.24 -6.88
CA GLU A 157 -12.10 0.58 -7.04
C GLU A 157 -13.25 0.07 -6.15
N ARG A 158 -13.47 -1.24 -6.13
CA ARG A 158 -14.50 -1.86 -5.29
C ARG A 158 -14.24 -1.58 -3.80
N ARG A 159 -13.01 -1.74 -3.33
CA ARG A 159 -12.62 -1.47 -1.94
C ARG A 159 -12.61 0.02 -1.59
N ALA A 160 -12.23 0.88 -2.54
CA ALA A 160 -12.27 2.34 -2.38
C ALA A 160 -13.72 2.86 -2.31
N ALA A 161 -14.65 2.26 -3.04
CA ALA A 161 -16.08 2.58 -2.93
C ALA A 161 -16.61 2.29 -1.52
N PHE A 162 -16.23 1.17 -0.91
CA PHE A 162 -16.54 0.88 0.48
C PHE A 162 -15.94 1.93 1.44
N LEU A 163 -14.67 2.32 1.23
CA LEU A 163 -14.01 3.34 2.03
C LEU A 163 -14.70 4.72 1.91
N ARG A 164 -15.17 5.11 0.72
CA ARG A 164 -15.96 6.33 0.51
C ARG A 164 -17.28 6.30 1.28
N ALA A 165 -18.00 5.18 1.23
CA ALA A 165 -19.25 5.02 1.97
C ALA A 165 -19.02 5.05 3.49
N TYR A 166 -17.95 4.41 3.97
CA TYR A 166 -17.55 4.47 5.37
C TYR A 166 -17.22 5.90 5.81
N LEU A 167 -16.41 6.62 5.03
CA LEU A 167 -16.02 8.00 5.34
C LEU A 167 -17.23 8.93 5.39
N ASP A 168 -18.16 8.81 4.43
CA ASP A 168 -19.37 9.63 4.42
C ASP A 168 -20.22 9.40 5.68
N LYS A 169 -20.46 8.13 6.02
CA LYS A 169 -21.19 7.77 7.24
C LYS A 169 -20.48 8.28 8.50
N PHE A 170 -19.17 8.11 8.58
CA PHE A 170 -18.37 8.61 9.71
C PHE A 170 -18.51 10.13 9.87
N LEU A 171 -18.40 10.88 8.78
CA LEU A 171 -18.53 12.34 8.79
C LEU A 171 -19.93 12.81 9.20
N ARG A 172 -20.99 12.08 8.79
CA ARG A 172 -22.37 12.35 9.26
C ARG A 172 -22.52 12.07 10.76
N GLU A 173 -22.02 10.94 11.25
CA GLU A 173 -22.12 10.55 12.67
C GLU A 173 -21.43 11.55 13.62
N ILE A 174 -20.34 12.20 13.19
CA ILE A 174 -19.67 13.25 13.97
C ILE A 174 -20.23 14.66 13.72
N GLY A 175 -21.27 14.80 12.90
CA GLY A 175 -21.90 16.08 12.56
C GLY A 175 -21.09 16.97 11.61
N ALA A 176 -20.07 16.44 10.93
CA ALA A 176 -19.24 17.15 9.97
C ALA A 176 -19.84 17.21 8.55
N ARG A 177 -20.86 16.40 8.27
CA ARG A 177 -21.75 16.50 7.10
C ARG A 177 -23.19 16.42 7.57
N GLN A 178 -24.10 17.17 6.93
CA GLN A 178 -25.52 17.08 7.25
C GLN A 178 -26.12 15.79 6.67
N GLU A 179 -27.16 15.28 7.35
CA GLU A 179 -28.02 14.24 6.78
C GLU A 179 -28.88 14.86 5.66
N ASP A 180 -29.05 14.14 4.56
CA ASP A 180 -29.94 14.56 3.46
C ASP A 180 -31.40 14.27 3.83
#